data_AF-A0A261CTD3-F1
#
_entry.id   AF-A0A261CTD3-F1
#
_cell.length_a   1.000
_cell.length_b   1.000
_cell.length_c   1.000
_cell.angle_alpha   90.00
_cell.angle_beta   90.00
_cell.angle_gamma   90.00
#
_symmetry.space_group_name_H-M   'P 1'
#
loop_
_entity.id
_entity.type
_entity.pdbx_description
1 polymer ?
#
loop_
_entity_poly.entity_id
_entity_poly.type
_entity_poly.pdbx_seq_one_letter_code
_entity_poly.pdbx_strand_id
1 'polypeptide(L)'
;MDSEFLAGLGGDPADEQAAFVQHAAPAPAGEVYDNLWIVENDRIWDLGPADVDTDADGIADSLTRPGPDGLTVYTDSDRDGQVDLITEVRKDGGFSSQRLDPSSGEWIATDSGRLG
;
A
#
# COMPACT_ATOMS: atom_id res chain seq x y z
N MET A 1 36.31 5.93 -27.11
CA MET A 1 35.59 5.46 -28.31
C MET A 1 34.16 5.08 -27.92
N ASP A 2 33.44 6.02 -27.29
CA ASP A 2 32.46 6.93 -27.92
C ASP A 2 31.61 6.36 -29.07
N SER A 3 30.28 6.47 -28.87
CA SER A 3 29.30 7.18 -29.72
C SER A 3 28.03 6.34 -30.00
N GLU A 4 26.91 6.68 -29.34
CA GLU A 4 25.76 7.47 -29.88
C GLU A 4 24.79 6.56 -30.68
N PHE A 5 23.46 6.71 -30.75
CA PHE A 5 22.56 7.84 -30.65
C PHE A 5 21.09 7.31 -30.59
N LEU A 6 20.18 8.14 -30.10
CA LEU A 6 18.74 7.95 -29.91
C LEU A 6 17.92 7.64 -31.20
N ALA A 7 16.78 6.94 -31.05
CA ALA A 7 15.41 7.46 -31.28
C ALA A 7 14.38 6.44 -31.84
N GLY A 8 13.13 6.55 -31.34
CA GLY A 8 11.88 6.04 -31.93
C GLY A 8 11.14 5.08 -30.98
N LEU A 9 10.32 5.51 -30.01
CA LEU A 9 9.01 6.17 -30.12
C LEU A 9 8.06 5.50 -31.11
N GLY A 10 7.18 4.62 -30.61
CA GLY A 10 6.00 4.13 -31.33
C GLY A 10 5.45 2.81 -30.78
N GLY A 11 4.48 2.87 -29.86
CA GLY A 11 3.70 1.72 -29.42
C GLY A 11 2.72 2.08 -28.30
N ASP A 12 1.43 1.99 -28.60
CA ASP A 12 0.24 2.36 -27.83
C ASP A 12 0.09 1.79 -26.39
N PRO A 13 -0.83 2.36 -25.57
CA PRO A 13 -0.88 2.20 -24.13
C PRO A 13 -1.81 1.06 -23.71
N ALA A 14 -1.26 -0.08 -23.32
CA ALA A 14 -1.95 -1.09 -22.53
C ALA A 14 -0.95 -2.20 -22.18
N ASP A 15 -0.13 -2.00 -21.14
CA ASP A 15 0.40 -3.15 -20.41
C ASP A 15 0.67 -2.76 -18.96
N GLU A 16 -0.26 -3.23 -18.15
CA GLU A 16 -0.27 -3.42 -16.71
C GLU A 16 1.09 -3.89 -16.17
N GLN A 17 1.92 -2.94 -15.75
CA GLN A 17 3.07 -3.20 -14.90
C GLN A 17 2.93 -2.25 -13.73
N ALA A 18 2.26 -2.70 -12.66
CA ALA A 18 2.29 -2.04 -11.36
C ALA A 18 3.74 -2.07 -10.84
N ALA A 19 4.56 -1.18 -11.37
CA ALA A 19 5.93 -0.99 -10.99
C ALA A 19 5.92 -0.25 -9.65
N PHE A 20 6.19 -0.98 -8.57
CA PHE A 20 6.49 -0.44 -7.25
C PHE A 20 7.57 0.64 -7.38
N VAL A 21 7.19 1.91 -7.24
CA VAL A 21 8.12 3.03 -7.37
C VAL A 21 9.01 3.06 -6.12
N GLN A 22 10.32 2.92 -6.34
CA GLN A 22 11.34 3.05 -5.31
C GLN A 22 11.60 4.53 -5.02
N HIS A 23 11.22 5.02 -3.85
CA HIS A 23 11.82 6.23 -3.28
C HIS A 23 12.36 5.93 -1.88
N ALA A 24 13.68 6.10 -1.74
CA ALA A 24 14.36 6.12 -0.45
C ALA A 24 14.51 7.57 0.03
N ALA A 25 14.20 7.81 1.31
CA ALA A 25 14.37 9.04 2.11
C ALA A 25 13.23 10.09 2.04
N PRO A 26 13.28 11.04 3.01
CA PRO A 26 12.42 11.16 4.20
C PRO A 26 10.95 11.50 3.85
N ALA A 27 10.04 11.34 4.83
CA ALA A 27 8.59 11.56 4.69
C ALA A 27 8.26 12.69 3.69
N PRO A 28 7.68 12.35 2.51
CA PRO A 28 7.54 13.29 1.41
C PRO A 28 6.43 14.29 1.68
N ALA A 29 6.80 15.52 2.02
CA ALA A 29 5.88 16.64 2.06
C ALA A 29 5.52 17.06 0.61
N GLY A 30 4.31 16.73 0.15
CA GLY A 30 3.64 17.58 -0.86
C GLY A 30 2.66 16.93 -1.84
N GLU A 31 2.91 15.72 -2.34
CA GLU A 31 2.09 15.12 -3.42
C GLU A 31 1.74 13.64 -3.20
N VAL A 32 2.24 13.02 -2.12
CA VAL A 32 1.99 11.61 -1.75
C VAL A 32 0.73 11.48 -0.86
N TYR A 33 0.09 12.59 -0.47
CA TYR A 33 -1.03 12.59 0.48
C TYR A 33 -2.31 11.90 -0.01
N ASP A 34 -2.38 11.51 -1.29
CA ASP A 34 -3.49 10.70 -1.80
C ASP A 34 -3.19 9.19 -1.74
N ASN A 35 -1.91 8.80 -1.63
CA ASN A 35 -1.47 7.42 -1.68
C ASN A 35 -1.18 6.87 -0.28
N LEU A 36 -1.58 5.63 -0.07
CA LEU A 36 -1.22 4.86 1.11
C LEU A 36 0.21 4.32 0.99
N TRP A 37 0.94 4.31 2.09
CA TRP A 37 2.30 3.77 2.15
C TRP A 37 2.57 2.98 3.44
N ILE A 38 3.53 2.06 3.37
CA ILE A 38 4.03 1.31 4.53
C ILE A 38 5.54 1.42 4.64
N VAL A 39 6.06 1.31 5.86
CA VAL A 39 7.49 1.13 6.12
C VAL A 39 7.75 -0.32 6.44
N GLU A 40 8.63 -0.95 5.68
CA GLU A 40 9.09 -2.31 5.91
C GLU A 40 10.60 -2.38 5.70
N ASN A 41 11.36 -2.91 6.67
CA ASN A 41 12.82 -3.04 6.59
C ASN A 41 13.53 -1.71 6.24
N ASP A 42 13.15 -0.62 6.93
CA ASP A 42 13.64 0.75 6.67
C ASP A 42 13.37 1.28 5.24
N ARG A 43 12.45 0.63 4.51
CA ARG A 43 12.05 1.03 3.17
C ARG A 43 10.58 1.42 3.13
N ILE A 44 10.30 2.53 2.45
CA ILE A 44 8.94 2.99 2.17
C ILE A 44 8.44 2.29 0.90
N TRP A 45 7.24 1.73 0.99
CA TRP A 45 6.51 1.15 -0.13
C TRP A 45 5.25 1.97 -0.38
N ASP A 46 5.16 2.52 -1.59
CA ASP A 46 3.94 3.16 -2.09
C ASP A 46 2.96 2.07 -2.54
N LEU A 47 1.75 2.11 -1.97
CA LEU A 47 0.65 1.21 -2.29
C LEU A 47 -0.33 1.85 -3.29
N GLY A 48 -0.15 3.11 -3.65
CA GLY A 48 -1.08 3.84 -4.50
C GLY A 48 -2.28 4.41 -3.73
N PRO A 49 -3.27 4.97 -4.44
CA PRO A 49 -4.36 5.73 -3.84
C PRO A 49 -5.29 4.85 -3.00
N ALA A 50 -5.92 5.45 -1.98
CA ALA A 50 -7.06 4.83 -1.31
C ALA A 50 -8.31 4.87 -2.22
N ASP A 51 -9.12 3.81 -2.17
CA ASP A 51 -10.33 3.67 -2.99
C ASP A 51 -11.59 3.38 -2.16
N VAL A 52 -11.43 3.05 -0.87
CA VAL A 52 -12.51 2.68 0.05
C VAL A 52 -12.53 3.65 1.23
N ASP A 53 -13.71 4.22 1.49
CA ASP A 53 -14.04 4.99 2.67
C ASP A 53 -14.68 4.05 3.70
N THR A 54 -13.93 3.69 4.74
CA THR A 54 -14.34 2.69 5.74
C THR A 54 -15.09 3.34 6.90
N ASP A 55 -14.81 4.60 7.20
CA ASP A 55 -15.45 5.35 8.30
C ASP A 55 -16.65 6.22 7.85
N ALA A 56 -16.90 6.27 6.54
CA ALA A 56 -17.99 6.96 5.86
C ALA A 56 -17.97 8.50 6.05
N ASP A 57 -16.79 9.09 6.13
CA ASP A 57 -16.64 10.54 6.27
C ASP A 57 -16.55 11.31 4.93
N GLY A 58 -16.47 10.58 3.81
CA GLY A 58 -16.39 11.11 2.46
C GLY A 58 -14.98 11.15 1.87
N ILE A 59 -13.95 10.71 2.59
CA ILE A 59 -12.58 10.56 2.11
C ILE A 59 -12.21 9.07 2.13
N ALA A 60 -11.64 8.56 1.03
CA ALA A 60 -11.15 7.19 1.01
C ALA A 60 -9.91 7.06 1.91
N ASP A 61 -9.92 6.06 2.78
CA ASP A 61 -8.91 5.79 3.82
C ASP A 61 -8.26 4.40 3.69
N SER A 62 -8.80 3.57 2.78
CA SER A 62 -8.45 2.17 2.67
C SER A 62 -8.20 1.71 1.24
N LEU A 63 -7.30 0.75 1.10
CA LEU A 63 -6.97 0.07 -0.13
C LEU A 63 -7.09 -1.44 0.04
N THR A 64 -7.72 -2.09 -0.92
CA THR A 64 -7.85 -3.55 -0.97
C THR A 64 -7.01 -4.13 -2.10
N ARG A 65 -6.07 -5.02 -1.79
CA ARG A 65 -5.24 -5.73 -2.77
C ARG A 65 -5.50 -7.24 -2.76
N PRO A 66 -5.98 -7.82 -3.86
CA PRO A 66 -6.03 -9.27 -3.99
C PRO A 66 -4.64 -9.85 -4.21
N GLY A 67 -4.37 -11.00 -3.61
CA GLY A 67 -3.11 -11.74 -3.73
C GLY A 67 -3.33 -13.24 -3.96
N PRO A 68 -2.25 -14.00 -4.17
CA PRO A 68 -2.32 -15.45 -4.37
C PRO A 68 -2.91 -16.19 -3.16
N ASP A 69 -2.73 -15.67 -1.95
CA ASP A 69 -3.16 -16.30 -0.70
C ASP A 69 -4.53 -15.82 -0.20
N GLY A 70 -5.09 -14.78 -0.82
CA GLY A 70 -6.35 -14.18 -0.39
C GLY A 70 -6.46 -12.70 -0.73
N LEU A 71 -6.94 -11.93 0.24
CA LEU A 71 -7.20 -10.50 0.14
C LEU A 71 -6.46 -9.79 1.29
N THR A 72 -5.79 -8.69 1.00
CA THR A 72 -5.20 -7.82 2.03
C THR A 72 -5.86 -6.44 1.96
N VAL A 73 -6.31 -5.96 3.11
CA VAL A 73 -6.87 -4.62 3.30
C VAL A 73 -5.88 -3.79 4.10
N TYR A 74 -5.57 -2.61 3.59
CA TYR A 74 -4.72 -1.61 4.22
C TYR A 74 -5.60 -0.41 4.58
N THR A 75 -5.52 0.08 5.81
CA THR A 75 -6.32 1.21 6.31
C THR A 75 -5.42 2.20 7.04
N ASP A 76 -5.53 3.47 6.66
CA ASP A 76 -4.99 4.63 7.36
C ASP A 76 -6.11 5.25 8.20
N SER A 77 -5.97 5.30 9.53
CA SER A 77 -7.03 5.79 10.42
C SER A 77 -6.86 7.26 10.81
N ASP A 78 -5.66 7.83 10.66
CA ASP A 78 -5.35 9.18 11.10
C ASP A 78 -5.06 10.18 9.96
N ARG A 79 -5.05 9.67 8.72
CA ARG A 79 -4.93 10.40 7.45
C ARG A 79 -3.60 11.06 7.23
N ASP A 80 -2.53 10.43 7.70
CA ASP A 80 -1.17 10.85 7.40
C ASP A 80 -0.59 10.16 6.14
N GLY A 81 -1.34 9.22 5.55
CA GLY A 81 -0.99 8.38 4.42
C GLY A 81 -0.28 7.08 4.82
N GLN A 82 0.16 6.95 6.07
CA GLN A 82 0.74 5.71 6.58
C GLN A 82 -0.37 4.73 6.92
N VAL A 83 -0.19 3.47 6.53
CA VAL A 83 -1.14 2.44 6.95
C VAL A 83 -0.96 2.15 8.44
N ASP A 84 -2.06 2.24 9.18
CA ASP A 84 -2.15 1.88 10.60
C ASP A 84 -2.59 0.45 10.81
N LEU A 85 -3.43 -0.09 9.93
CA LEU A 85 -4.09 -1.38 10.09
C LEU A 85 -3.97 -2.20 8.81
N ILE A 86 -3.46 -3.42 8.96
CA ILE A 86 -3.44 -4.43 7.90
C ILE A 86 -4.33 -5.58 8.32
N THR A 87 -5.29 -5.94 7.47
CA THR A 87 -6.13 -7.12 7.63
C THR A 87 -5.96 -8.04 6.44
N GLU A 88 -5.54 -9.27 6.70
CA GLU A 88 -5.40 -10.32 5.71
C GLU A 88 -6.54 -11.32 5.86
N VAL A 89 -7.23 -11.61 4.76
CA VAL A 89 -8.26 -12.64 4.68
C VAL A 89 -7.78 -13.69 3.70
N ARG A 90 -7.51 -14.89 4.21
CA ARG A 90 -7.05 -16.04 3.43
C ARG A 90 -8.21 -16.73 2.73
N LYS A 91 -7.90 -17.42 1.63
CA LYS A 91 -8.88 -18.19 0.83
C LYS A 91 -9.58 -19.31 1.60
N ASP A 92 -8.96 -19.80 2.67
CA ASP A 92 -9.54 -20.80 3.57
C ASP A 92 -10.55 -20.19 4.56
N GLY A 93 -10.85 -18.89 4.44
CA GLY A 93 -11.71 -18.15 5.35
C GLY A 93 -10.99 -17.71 6.62
N GLY A 94 -9.71 -18.04 6.83
CA GLY A 94 -8.95 -17.52 7.94
C GLY A 94 -8.70 -16.02 7.79
N PHE A 95 -8.63 -15.28 8.89
CA PHE A 95 -8.20 -13.87 8.86
C PHE A 95 -7.19 -13.57 9.96
N SER A 96 -6.41 -12.53 9.76
CA SER A 96 -5.48 -11.96 10.74
C SER A 96 -5.36 -10.47 10.54
N SER A 97 -5.29 -9.73 11.64
CA SER A 97 -5.17 -8.27 11.66
C SER A 97 -3.99 -7.85 12.50
N GLN A 98 -3.29 -6.81 12.04
CA GLN A 98 -2.10 -6.25 12.67
C GLN A 98 -2.21 -4.74 12.65
N ARG A 99 -1.83 -4.08 13.75
CA ARG A 99 -1.82 -2.62 13.87
C ARG A 99 -0.41 -2.10 14.06
N LEU A 100 -0.07 -1.02 13.39
CA LEU A 100 1.18 -0.32 13.62
C LEU A 100 1.12 0.36 14.99
N ASP A 101 2.12 0.11 15.83
CA ASP A 101 2.32 0.90 17.03
C ASP A 101 3.13 2.16 16.68
N PRO A 102 2.55 3.37 16.77
CA PRO A 102 3.23 4.60 16.36
C PRO A 102 4.41 4.96 17.28
N SER A 103 4.49 4.37 18.47
CA SER A 103 5.58 4.62 19.43
C SER A 103 6.85 3.84 19.09
N SER A 104 6.71 2.59 18.65
CA SER A 104 7.81 1.68 18.32
C SER A 104 8.06 1.52 16.82
N GLY A 105 7.05 1.78 15.98
CA GLY A 105 7.07 1.46 14.56
C GLY A 105 6.90 -0.03 14.26
N GLU A 106 6.54 -0.85 15.25
CA GLU A 106 6.34 -2.29 15.08
C GLU A 106 4.89 -2.64 14.77
N TRP A 107 4.68 -3.68 13.96
CA TRP A 107 3.37 -4.25 13.71
C TRP A 107 2.99 -5.21 14.83
N ILE A 108 1.90 -4.91 15.53
CA ILE A 108 1.38 -5.72 16.63
C ILE A 108 0.13 -6.46 16.14
N ALA A 109 0.13 -7.79 16.25
CA ALA A 109 -1.06 -8.59 15.96
C ALA A 109 -2.21 -8.22 16.91
N THR A 110 -3.37 -7.87 16.36
CA THR A 110 -4.54 -7.40 17.13
C THR A 110 -5.69 -8.39 17.14
N ASP A 111 -5.92 -9.10 16.03
CA ASP A 111 -6.99 -10.10 15.94
C ASP A 111 -6.66 -11.21 14.94
N SER A 112 -7.28 -12.36 15.11
CA SER A 112 -7.22 -13.46 14.13
C SER A 112 -8.35 -14.45 14.34
N GLY A 113 -8.80 -15.09 13.27
CA GLY A 113 -9.89 -16.05 13.36
C GLY A 113 -10.26 -16.69 12.04
N ARG A 114 -11.54 -17.08 11.93
CA ARG A 114 -12.08 -17.70 10.72
C ARG A 114 -13.49 -17.16 10.44
N LEU A 115 -13.69 -16.73 9.20
CA LEU A 115 -14.98 -16.37 8.63
C LEU A 115 -15.71 -17.68 8.26
N GLY A 116 -16.94 -17.83 8.74
CA GLY A 116 -17.76 -19.05 8.57
C GLY A 116 -19.23 -18.79 8.80
#